data_AF-A0A0D7WTV4-F1
#
_entry.id   AF-A0A0D7WTV4-F1
#
_cell.length_a   1.000
_cell.length_b   1.000
_cell.length_c   1.000
_cell.angle_alpha   90.00
_cell.angle_beta   90.00
_cell.angle_gamma   90.00
#
_symmetry.space_group_name_H-M   'P 1'
#
loop_
_entity.id
_entity.type
_entity.pdbx_description
1 polymer ?
#
loop_
_entity_poly.entity_id
_entity_poly.type
_entity_poly.pdbx_seq_one_letter_code
_entity_poly.pdbx_strand_id
1 'polypeptide(L)' 'MHSKGQKHERIISLEPEIKKGHILFNADNIRYNNQVKDYNRNCTYDDAPDSLYGAVQLIQSFKSLKFYDRSLLF' A
#
# COMPACT_ATOMS: atom_id res chain seq x y z
N MET A 1 -16.26 0.64 -17.85
CA MET A 1 -16.07 1.74 -16.88
C MET A 1 -14.63 1.72 -16.38
N HIS A 2 -13.99 2.89 -16.28
CA HIS A 2 -12.54 3.07 -16.17
C HIS A 2 -11.94 2.54 -14.86
N SER A 3 -11.45 1.28 -14.86
CA SER A 3 -10.77 0.65 -13.72
C SER A 3 -9.30 1.06 -13.58
N LYS A 4 -8.64 1.44 -14.68
CA LYS A 4 -7.21 1.81 -14.67
C LYS A 4 -6.91 3.11 -13.90
N GLY A 5 -7.77 4.12 -14.01
CA GLY A 5 -7.61 5.40 -13.31
C GLY A 5 -7.67 5.22 -11.79
N GLN A 6 -8.68 4.49 -11.31
CA GLN A 6 -8.84 4.20 -9.88
C GLN A 6 -7.70 3.36 -9.30
N LYS A 7 -7.19 2.36 -10.05
CA LYS A 7 -6.06 1.54 -9.58
C LYS A 7 -4.79 2.37 -9.43
N HIS A 8 -4.50 3.19 -10.42
CA HIS A 8 -3.32 4.05 -10.42
C HIS A 8 -3.34 5.06 -9.26
N GLU A 9 -4.45 5.76 -9.05
CA GLU A 9 -4.61 6.71 -7.93
C GLU A 9 -4.43 6.05 -6.56
N ARG A 10 -4.99 4.84 -6.38
CA ARG A 10 -4.81 4.05 -5.15
C ARG A 10 -3.35 3.73 -4.90
N ILE A 11 -2.63 3.28 -5.93
CA ILE A 11 -1.21 2.96 -5.79
C ILE A 11 -0.39 4.21 -5.49
N ILE A 12 -0.62 5.33 -6.19
CA ILE A 12 0.08 6.60 -5.95
C ILE A 12 -0.08 7.05 -4.50
N SER A 13 -1.26 6.84 -3.90
CA SER A 13 -1.52 7.23 -2.52
C SER A 13 -0.58 6.58 -1.49
N LEU A 14 0.11 5.48 -1.83
CA LEU A 14 1.10 4.84 -0.97
C LEU A 14 2.48 5.51 -0.99
N GLU A 15 2.82 6.23 -2.05
CA GLU A 15 4.17 6.79 -2.24
C GLU A 15 4.64 7.64 -1.04
N PRO A 16 3.79 8.50 -0.43
CA PRO A 16 4.19 9.26 0.76
C PRO A 16 4.54 8.35 1.95
N GLU A 17 3.80 7.27 2.16
CA GLU A 17 4.02 6.35 3.29
C GLU A 17 5.31 5.53 3.11
N ILE A 18 5.63 5.19 1.86
CA ILE A 18 6.89 4.56 1.48
C ILE A 18 8.05 5.54 1.69
N LYS A 19 7.93 6.79 1.21
CA LYS A 19 8.97 7.82 1.32
C LYS A 19 9.23 8.28 2.75
N LYS A 20 8.20 8.29 3.60
CA LYS A 20 8.33 8.58 5.04
C LYS A 20 8.99 7.45 5.83
N GLY A 21 9.20 6.28 5.23
CA GLY A 21 9.81 5.12 5.89
C GLY A 21 8.88 4.37 6.83
N HIS A 22 7.56 4.54 6.69
CA HIS A 22 6.57 3.77 7.48
C HIS A 22 6.47 2.31 7.02
N ILE A 23 6.90 2.02 5.79
CA ILE A 23 6.96 0.69 5.21
C ILE A 23 8.43 0.30 5.04
N LEU A 24 8.85 -0.72 5.77
CA LEU A 24 10.19 -1.29 5.66
C LEU A 24 10.16 -2.45 4.67
N PHE A 25 11.11 -2.45 3.73
CA PHE A 25 11.23 -3.48 2.72
C PHE A 25 12.33 -4.48 3.10
N ASN A 26 12.13 -5.75 2.76
CA ASN A 26 13.23 -6.70 2.76
C ASN A 26 14.23 -6.31 1.65
N ALA A 27 15.48 -6.04 2.03
CA ALA A 27 16.54 -5.62 1.09
C ALA A 27 16.80 -6.67 0.00
N ASP A 28 16.60 -7.96 0.30
CA ASP A 28 16.84 -9.05 -0.65
C ASP A 28 15.79 -9.10 -1.77
N ASN A 29 14.61 -8.51 -1.57
CA ASN A 29 13.53 -8.53 -2.56
C ASN A 29 13.62 -7.35 -3.54
N ILE A 30 14.78 -7.22 -4.19
CA ILE A 30 15.15 -6.08 -5.04
C ILE A 30 14.12 -5.80 -6.13
N ARG A 31 13.62 -6.86 -6.80
CA ARG A 31 12.66 -6.71 -7.90
C ARG A 31 11.33 -6.11 -7.45
N TYR A 32 10.80 -6.60 -6.33
CA TYR A 32 9.57 -6.06 -5.74
C TYR A 32 9.77 -4.60 -5.30
N ASN A 33 10.90 -4.33 -4.63
CA ASN A 33 11.22 -3.01 -4.12
C ASN A 33 11.33 -1.97 -5.24
N ASN A 34 11.97 -2.32 -6.35
CA ASN A 34 12.11 -1.43 -7.50
C ASN A 34 10.76 -1.17 -8.16
N GLN A 35 9.92 -2.20 -8.31
CA GLN A 35 8.57 -2.00 -8.85
C GLN A 35 7.73 -1.04 -8.00
N VAL A 36 7.83 -1.15 -6.67
CA VAL A 36 7.10 -0.26 -5.76
C VAL A 36 7.67 1.17 -5.77
N LYS A 37 9.00 1.32 -5.69
CA LYS A 37 9.67 2.63 -5.61
C LYS A 37 9.62 3.42 -6.92
N ASP A 38 9.74 2.73 -8.06
CA ASP A 38 9.80 3.36 -9.38
C ASP A 38 8.44 3.41 -10.10
N TYR A 39 7.37 2.95 -9.45
CA TYR A 39 6.04 2.87 -10.07
C TYR A 39 5.61 4.21 -10.69
N ASN A 40 5.81 5.33 -9.97
CA ASN A 40 5.40 6.65 -10.43
C ASN A 40 6.21 7.20 -11.61
N ARG A 41 7.37 6.60 -11.90
CA ARG A 41 8.27 7.08 -12.97
C ARG A 41 7.77 6.69 -14.35
N ASN A 42 7.33 5.43 -14.50
CA ASN A 42 6.94 4.87 -15.79
C ASN A 42 5.51 4.31 -15.80
N CYS A 43 4.85 4.20 -14.63
CA CYS A 43 3.53 3.59 -14.45
C CYS A 43 3.45 2.15 -15.00
N THR A 44 4.57 1.44 -14.98
CA THR A 44 4.72 0.07 -15.49
C THR A 44 4.86 -0.92 -14.34
N TYR A 45 4.31 -2.13 -14.53
CA TYR A 45 4.40 -3.24 -13.57
C TYR A 45 3.76 -2.90 -12.21
N ASP A 46 2.42 -2.86 -12.19
CA ASP A 46 1.61 -2.46 -11.05
C ASP A 46 1.34 -3.58 -10.03
N ASP A 47 1.75 -4.83 -10.29
CA ASP A 47 1.44 -5.99 -9.43
C ASP A 47 2.00 -5.86 -7.99
N ALA A 48 3.28 -5.48 -7.86
CA ALA A 48 3.91 -5.30 -6.57
C ALA A 48 3.31 -4.14 -5.77
N PRO A 49 3.16 -2.92 -6.32
CA PRO A 49 2.53 -1.85 -5.56
C PRO A 49 1.03 -2.06 -5.31
N ASP A 50 0.29 -2.75 -6.18
CA ASP A 50 -1.13 -3.09 -5.94
C ASP A 50 -1.28 -4.09 -4.79
N SER A 51 -0.45 -5.14 -4.75
CA SER A 51 -0.43 -6.09 -3.63
C SER A 51 -0.04 -5.42 -2.30
N LEU A 52 0.90 -4.47 -2.33
CA LEU A 52 1.24 -3.66 -1.15
C LEU A 52 0.03 -2.85 -0.67
N TYR A 53 -0.71 -2.22 -1.58
CA TYR A 53 -1.92 -1.47 -1.25
C TYR A 53 -2.95 -2.33 -0.55
N GLY A 54 -3.21 -3.53 -1.08
CA GLY A 54 -4.10 -4.50 -0.44
C GLY A 54 -3.66 -4.84 0.99
N ALA A 55 -2.37 -5.11 1.20
CA ALA A 55 -1.83 -5.40 2.54
C ALA A 55 -1.98 -4.23 3.51
N VAL A 56 -1.70 -3.00 3.07
CA VAL A 56 -1.87 -1.78 3.89
C VAL A 56 -3.33 -1.55 4.26
N GLN A 57 -4.25 -1.72 3.31
CA GLN A 57 -5.69 -1.61 3.57
C GLN A 57 -6.15 -2.62 4.62
N LEU A 58 -5.74 -3.89 4.51
CA LEU A 58 -6.05 -4.92 5.49
C LEU A 58 -5.57 -4.53 6.89
N ILE A 59 -4.33 -4.04 7.03
CA ILE A 59 -3.78 -3.61 8.32
C ILE A 59 -4.56 -2.42 8.88
N GLN A 60 -4.93 -1.45 8.05
CA GLN A 60 -5.73 -0.29 8.47
C GLN A 60 -7.13 -0.72 8.93
N SER A 61 -7.79 -1.63 8.20
CA SER A 61 -9.07 -2.21 8.60
C SER A 61 -8.97 -3.02 9.90
N PHE A 62 -7.88 -3.77 10.11
CA PHE A 62 -7.66 -4.48 11.37
C PHE A 62 -7.39 -3.53 12.54
N LYS A 63 -6.65 -2.44 12.32
CA LYS A 63 -6.45 -1.39 13.33
C LYS A 63 -7.78 -0.74 13.69
N SER A 64 -8.60 -0.37 12.70
CA SER A 64 -9.90 0.22 12.97
C SER A 64 -10.82 -0.74 13.72
N LEU A 65 -10.85 -2.03 13.36
CA LEU A 65 -11.62 -3.05 14.07
C LEU A 65 -11.22 -3.13 15.56
N LYS A 66 -9.92 -3.10 15.87
CA LYS A 66 -9.42 -3.04 17.27
C LYS A 66 -9.82 -1.76 18.01
N PHE A 67 -10.01 -0.64 17.29
CA PHE A 67 -10.51 0.61 17.89
C PHE A 67 -12.03 0.62 18.04
N TYR A 68 -12.78 -0.08 17.19
CA TYR A 68 -14.23 -0.25 17.35
C TYR A 68 -14.57 -1.20 18.48
N ASP A 69 -13.65 -2.09 18.87
CA ASP A 69 -13.73 -2.89 20.09
C ASP A 69 -13.38 -2.09 21.37
N ARG A 70 -13.83 -0.84 21.43
CA ARG A 70 -13.88 -0.02 22.65
C ARG A 70 -15.23 -0.11 23.33
N SER A 71 -16.22 -0.77 22.73
CA SER A 71 -17.46 -1.14 23.41
C SER A 71 -17.35 -2.46 24.19
N LEU A 72 -16.19 -3.13 24.20
CA LEU A 72 -15.79 -4.02 25.29
C LEU A 72 -15.10 -3.23 26.43
N LEU A 73 -14.75 -1.96 26.22
CA LEU A 73 -14.33 -1.05 27.29
C LEU A 73 -15.59 -0.38 27.86
N PHE A 74 -16.43 -1.20 28.49
CA PHE A 74 -17.38 -0.72 29.49
C PHE A 74 -16.63 -0.27 30.74
#